data_AF-A0AAE0U713-F1
#
_entry.id   AF-A0AAE0U713-F1
#
_cell.length_a   1.000
_cell.length_b   1.000
_cell.length_c   1.000
_cell.angle_alpha   90.00
_cell.angle_beta   90.00
_cell.angle_gamma   90.00
#
_symmetry.space_group_name_H-M   'P 1'
#
loop_
_entity.id
_entity.type
_entity.pdbx_description
1 polymer ?
#
loop_
_entity_poly.entity_id
_entity_poly.type
_entity_poly.pdbx_seq_one_letter_code
_entity_poly.pdbx_strand_id
1 'polypeptide(L)'
;DATYEWYKGRIVDRVEGACQWFLHHDNFQRWLEQKSGPLLVSADPGCRKSVLSKYLIDNALPGSDVTVCYFFFKDQDQNTVRQPLWALIHQLLSRRPALIGHA
;
A
#
# COMPACT_ATOMS: atom_id res chain seq x y z
N ASP A 1 -14.64 14.82 -5.84
CA ASP A 1 -14.17 13.42 -5.89
C ASP A 1 -12.78 13.29 -5.29
N ALA A 2 -12.65 12.50 -4.21
CA ALA A 2 -11.37 12.21 -3.59
C ALA A 2 -10.82 10.90 -4.18
N THR A 3 -9.67 10.94 -4.87
CA THR A 3 -9.01 9.76 -5.45
C THR A 3 -8.08 9.07 -4.44
N TYR A 4 -7.66 7.83 -4.73
CA TYR A 4 -6.71 7.11 -3.87
C TYR A 4 -5.34 7.81 -3.81
N GLU A 5 -4.89 8.49 -4.86
CA GLU A 5 -3.69 9.33 -4.85
C GLU A 5 -3.85 10.53 -3.93
N TRP A 6 -4.99 11.22 -4.00
CA TRP A 6 -5.27 12.37 -3.15
C TRP A 6 -5.21 11.99 -1.66
N TYR A 7 -5.75 10.82 -1.29
CA TYR A 7 -5.65 10.33 0.09
C TYR A 7 -4.21 10.05 0.53
N LYS A 8 -3.43 9.35 -0.32
CA LYS A 8 -2.02 9.07 -0.02
C LYS A 8 -1.19 10.35 0.11
N GLY A 9 -1.44 11.35 -0.75
CA GLY A 9 -0.74 12.63 -0.74
C GLY A 9 -0.92 13.42 0.57
N ARG A 10 -2.03 13.20 1.29
CA ARG A 10 -2.30 13.83 2.59
C ARG A 10 -1.62 13.16 3.77
N ILE A 11 -1.11 11.94 3.60
CA ILE A 11 -0.37 11.26 4.65
C ILE A 11 1.01 11.90 4.72
N VAL A 12 1.36 12.41 5.90
CA VAL A 12 2.67 13.00 6.15
C VAL A 12 3.77 11.97 5.92
N ASP A 13 4.93 12.42 5.45
CA ASP A 13 6.08 11.54 5.30
C ASP A 13 6.58 11.07 6.67
N ARG A 14 7.27 9.93 6.67
CA ARG A 14 7.88 9.44 7.90
C ARG A 14 8.98 10.42 8.33
N VAL A 15 9.13 10.54 9.65
CA VAL A 15 10.34 11.15 10.21
C VAL A 15 11.50 10.19 9.96
N GLU A 16 12.67 10.73 9.63
CA GLU A 16 13.88 9.93 9.44
C GLU A 16 14.17 9.06 10.66
N GLY A 17 14.63 7.83 10.43
CA GLY A 17 14.81 6.82 11.50
C GLY A 17 13.52 6.14 11.98
N ALA A 18 12.33 6.72 11.75
CA ALA A 18 11.08 6.11 12.20
C ALA A 18 10.71 4.86 11.38
N CYS A 19 10.11 3.88 12.07
CA CYS A 19 9.63 2.60 11.53
C CYS A 19 10.69 1.75 10.82
N GLN A 20 11.99 2.06 10.96
CA GLN A 20 13.07 1.25 10.36
C GLN A 20 13.13 -0.17 10.92
N TRP A 21 12.76 -0.34 12.19
CA TRP A 21 12.69 -1.65 12.83
C TRP A 21 11.75 -2.61 12.08
N PHE A 22 10.67 -2.09 11.48
CA PHE A 22 9.68 -2.91 10.76
C PHE A 22 10.31 -3.57 9.53
N LEU A 23 11.17 -2.83 8.82
CA LEU A 23 11.86 -3.37 7.65
C LEU A 23 12.79 -4.52 8.02
N HIS A 24 13.33 -4.55 9.23
CA HIS A 24 14.24 -5.61 9.69
C HIS A 24 13.51 -6.70 10.48
N HIS A 25 12.19 -6.60 10.63
CA HIS A 25 11.42 -7.55 11.42
C HIS A 25 11.25 -8.88 10.66
N ASP A 26 11.54 -10.00 11.32
CA ASP A 26 11.52 -11.34 10.71
C ASP A 26 10.22 -11.65 9.95
N ASN A 27 9.06 -11.30 10.50
CA ASN A 27 7.77 -11.50 9.84
C ASN A 27 7.65 -10.73 8.52
N PHE A 28 8.20 -9.52 8.44
CA PHE A 28 8.19 -8.72 7.22
C PHE A 28 9.15 -9.31 6.18
N GLN A 29 10.36 -9.68 6.60
CA GLN A 29 11.36 -10.31 5.74
C GLN A 29 10.84 -11.64 5.15
N ARG A 30 10.27 -12.51 5.99
CA ARG A 30 9.65 -13.77 5.53
C ARG A 30 8.50 -13.51 4.56
N TRP A 31 7.69 -12.48 4.79
CA TRP A 31 6.60 -12.13 3.89
C TRP A 31 7.11 -11.64 2.52
N LEU A 32 8.22 -10.89 2.47
CA LEU A 32 8.83 -10.45 1.21
C LEU A 32 9.33 -11.63 0.36
N GLU A 33 9.79 -12.71 0.99
CA GLU A 33 10.28 -13.90 0.29
C GLU A 33 9.15 -14.85 -0.16
N GLN A 34 7.93 -14.68 0.36
CA GLN A 34 6.79 -15.51 0.00
C GLN A 34 6.23 -15.14 -1.36
N LYS A 35 5.82 -16.16 -2.13
CA LYS A 35 5.13 -15.95 -3.43
C LYS A 35 3.76 -15.27 -3.27
N SER A 36 3.06 -15.54 -2.17
CA SER A 36 1.72 -15.04 -1.90
C SER A 36 1.37 -15.17 -0.42
N GLY A 37 0.58 -14.23 0.09
CA GLY A 37 0.03 -14.30 1.44
C GLY A 37 -0.18 -12.91 2.03
N PRO A 38 -1.12 -12.74 2.98
CA PRO A 38 -1.32 -11.47 3.66
C PRO A 38 -0.26 -11.28 4.77
N LEU A 39 0.23 -10.04 4.91
CA LEU A 39 0.90 -9.58 6.12
C LEU A 39 -0.05 -8.70 6.91
N LEU A 40 -0.42 -9.12 8.13
CA LEU A 40 -1.25 -8.32 9.02
C LEU A 40 -0.37 -7.51 9.96
N VAL A 41 -0.56 -6.19 9.96
CA VAL A 41 0.14 -5.26 10.85
C VAL A 41 -0.88 -4.54 11.72
N SER A 42 -0.87 -4.85 13.01
CA SER A 42 -1.70 -4.23 14.03
C SER A 42 -0.86 -3.24 14.85
N ALA A 43 -1.45 -2.11 15.23
CA ALA A 43 -0.88 -1.19 16.20
C ALA A 43 -2.01 -0.36 16.82
N ASP A 44 -1.71 0.47 17.81
CA ASP A 44 -2.72 1.31 18.45
C ASP A 44 -3.07 2.57 17.65
N PRO A 45 -4.30 3.11 17.76
CA PRO A 45 -4.65 4.38 17.13
C PRO A 45 -3.59 5.46 17.41
N GLY A 46 -3.21 6.23 16.39
CA GLY A 46 -2.15 7.24 16.51
C GLY A 46 -0.71 6.74 16.33
N CYS A 47 -0.45 5.43 16.32
CA CYS A 47 0.89 4.87 16.09
C CYS A 47 1.36 4.91 14.61
N ARG A 48 0.93 5.91 13.83
CA ARG A 48 1.45 6.24 12.50
C ARG A 48 1.45 5.08 11.47
N LYS A 49 0.55 4.10 11.60
CA LYS A 49 0.39 3.00 10.63
C LYS A 49 0.29 3.46 9.18
N SER A 50 -0.52 4.48 8.91
CA SER A 50 -0.69 5.02 7.55
C SER A 50 0.61 5.61 6.99
N VAL A 51 1.45 6.19 7.86
CA VAL A 51 2.77 6.73 7.48
C VAL A 51 3.73 5.59 7.12
N LEU A 52 3.71 4.49 7.88
CA LEU A 52 4.45 3.27 7.53
C LEU A 52 3.99 2.74 6.17
N SER A 53 2.68 2.60 5.95
CA SER A 53 2.13 2.12 4.67
C SER A 53 2.54 3.01 3.49
N LYS A 54 2.46 4.35 3.63
CA LYS A 54 2.94 5.29 2.60
C LYS A 54 4.43 5.04 2.30
N TYR A 55 5.26 4.96 3.33
CA TYR A 55 6.69 4.72 3.17
C TYR A 55 7.00 3.39 2.47
N LEU A 56 6.29 2.32 2.81
CA LEU A 56 6.45 1.03 2.14
C LEU A 56 6.12 1.13 0.64
N ILE A 57 5.02 1.79 0.30
CA ILE A 57 4.59 1.99 -1.09
C ILE A 57 5.60 2.82 -1.88
N ASP A 58 6.11 3.90 -1.28
CA ASP A 58 6.95 4.88 -1.99
C ASP A 58 8.42 4.49 -2.06
N ASN A 59 8.95 3.78 -1.06
CA ASN A 59 10.40 3.66 -0.88
C ASN A 59 10.89 2.23 -0.63
N ALA A 60 10.14 1.38 0.09
CA ALA A 60 10.65 0.08 0.52
C ALA A 60 10.28 -1.09 -0.41
N LEU A 61 9.10 -1.04 -1.03
CA LEU A 61 8.63 -2.03 -2.00
C LEU A 61 8.91 -1.74 -3.50
N PRO A 62 9.43 -0.58 -3.96
CA PRO A 62 9.70 -0.37 -5.37
C PRO A 62 10.94 -1.17 -5.81
N GLY A 63 10.71 -2.39 -6.30
CA GLY A 63 11.61 -3.12 -7.19
C GLY A 63 11.15 -3.00 -8.64
N SER A 64 12.06 -3.14 -9.61
CA SER A 64 11.74 -3.01 -11.06
C SER A 64 10.64 -3.97 -11.54
N ASP A 65 10.49 -5.11 -10.87
CA ASP A 65 9.53 -6.16 -11.25
C ASP A 65 8.25 -6.21 -10.39
N VAL A 66 8.08 -5.30 -9.42
CA VAL A 66 6.94 -5.33 -8.49
C VAL A 66 5.96 -4.21 -8.78
N THR A 67 4.67 -4.54 -8.91
CA THR A 67 3.60 -3.54 -9.04
C THR A 67 2.84 -3.41 -7.73
N VAL A 68 3.03 -2.29 -7.05
CA VAL A 68 2.40 -2.01 -5.75
C VAL A 68 1.09 -1.23 -5.92
N CYS A 69 -0.04 -1.90 -5.73
CA CYS A 69 -1.35 -1.26 -5.69
C CYS A 69 -1.76 -0.98 -4.24
N TYR A 70 -2.44 0.14 -3.98
CA TYR A 70 -2.82 0.52 -2.61
C TYR A 70 -4.20 1.14 -2.52
N PHE A 71 -4.80 1.06 -1.34
CA PHE A 71 -6.03 1.76 -1.00
C PHE A 71 -6.06 2.05 0.50
N PHE A 72 -6.49 3.25 0.88
CA PHE A 72 -6.63 3.67 2.28
C PHE A 72 -8.10 3.80 2.63
N PHE A 73 -8.59 2.93 3.52
CA PHE A 73 -9.94 3.05 4.07
C PHE A 73 -9.99 4.20 5.07
N LYS A 74 -10.95 5.11 4.91
CA LYS A 74 -11.20 6.21 5.85
C LYS A 74 -12.70 6.53 5.92
N ASP A 75 -13.29 6.32 7.09
CA ASP A 75 -14.70 6.57 7.44
C ASP A 75 -15.76 5.98 6.48
N GLN A 76 -17.03 6.12 6.87
CA GLN A 76 -18.19 5.42 6.28
C GLN A 76 -18.43 5.67 4.76
N ASP A 77 -17.76 6.66 4.16
CA ASP A 77 -17.90 7.05 2.76
C ASP A 77 -17.15 6.14 1.76
N GLN A 78 -16.30 5.23 2.25
CA GLN A 78 -15.53 4.25 1.44
C GLN A 78 -15.94 2.79 1.74
N ASN A 79 -17.16 2.58 2.25
CA ASN A 79 -17.64 1.27 2.71
C ASN A 79 -18.20 0.36 1.61
N THR A 80 -18.07 0.72 0.34
CA THR A 80 -18.41 -0.20 -0.74
C THR A 80 -17.15 -0.87 -1.27
N VAL A 81 -17.10 -2.20 -1.24
CA VAL A 81 -16.02 -3.04 -1.79
C VAL A 81 -15.65 -2.66 -3.24
N ARG A 82 -16.60 -2.03 -3.94
CA ARG A 82 -16.42 -1.47 -5.28
C ARG A 82 -15.26 -0.48 -5.37
N GLN A 83 -15.15 0.49 -4.48
CA GLN A 83 -14.14 1.56 -4.59
C GLN A 83 -12.70 1.01 -4.46
N PRO A 84 -12.36 0.19 -3.44
CA PRO A 84 -11.05 -0.45 -3.37
C PRO A 84 -10.76 -1.31 -4.59
N LEU A 85 -11.71 -2.15 -5.03
CA LEU A 85 -11.49 -3.04 -6.16
C LEU A 85 -11.17 -2.28 -7.44
N TRP A 86 -11.97 -1.24 -7.76
CA TRP A 86 -11.74 -0.38 -8.91
C TRP A 86 -10.40 0.35 -8.82
N ALA A 87 -10.05 0.87 -7.64
CA ALA A 87 -8.76 1.53 -7.43
C ALA A 87 -7.57 0.58 -7.66
N LEU A 88 -7.66 -0.67 -7.20
CA LEU A 88 -6.60 -1.65 -7.37
C LEU A 88 -6.46 -2.10 -8.83
N ILE A 89 -7.58 -2.38 -9.52
CA ILE A 89 -7.58 -2.75 -10.94
C ILE A 89 -7.03 -1.60 -11.79
N HIS A 90 -7.51 -0.37 -11.55
CA HIS A 90 -7.03 0.81 -12.26
C HIS A 90 -5.52 1.01 -12.09
N GLN A 91 -5.00 0.90 -10.87
CA GLN A 91 -3.56 1.01 -10.61
C GLN A 91 -2.75 -0.10 -11.30
N LEU A 92 -3.27 -1.33 -11.30
CA LEU A 92 -2.59 -2.47 -11.92
C LEU A 92 -2.48 -2.29 -13.43
N LEU A 93 -3.59 -1.98 -14.10
CA LEU A 93 -3.64 -1.83 -15.56
C LEU A 93 -2.86 -0.59 -16.03
N SER A 94 -2.94 0.52 -15.29
CA SER A 94 -2.18 1.74 -15.63
C SER A 94 -0.67 1.55 -15.51
N ARG A 95 -0.19 0.67 -14.63
CA ARG A 95 1.25 0.39 -14.45
C ARG A 95 1.75 -0.78 -15.28
N ARG A 96 0.86 -1.68 -15.72
CA ARG A 96 1.18 -2.78 -16.64
C ARG A 96 0.20 -2.79 -17.82
N PRO A 97 0.35 -1.87 -18.79
CA PRO A 97 -0.54 -1.78 -19.95
C PRO A 97 -0.61 -3.07 -20.78
N ALA A 98 0.45 -3.89 -20.77
CA ALA A 98 0.48 -5.18 -21.46
C ALA A 98 -0.63 -6.16 -20.99
N LEU A 99 -1.15 -6.00 -19.77
CA LEU A 99 -2.25 -6.81 -19.25
C LEU A 99 -3.59 -6.49 -19.93
N ILE A 100 -3.73 -5.31 -20.54
CA ILE A 100 -4.97 -4.87 -21.20
C ILE A 100 -5.24 -5.69 -22.48
N GLY A 101 -4.19 -6.17 -23.16
CA GLY A 101 -4.33 -6.99 -24.37
C GLY A 101 -4.78 -8.44 -24.14
N HIS A 102 -4.96 -8.85 -22.88
CA HIS A 102 -5.35 -10.21 -22.49
C HIS A 102 -6.72 -10.26 -21.77
N ALA A 103 -7.46 -9.16 -21.79
CA ALA A 103 -8.79 -9.01 -21.19
C ALA A 103 -9.91 -9.20 -22.21
#